data_AF-A0A485AB98-F1
#
_entry.id   AF-A0A485AB98-F1
#
_cell.length_a   1.000
_cell.length_b   1.000
_cell.length_c   1.000
_cell.angle_alpha   90.00
_cell.angle_beta   90.00
_cell.angle_gamma   90.00
#
_symmetry.space_group_name_H-M   'P 1'
#
loop_
_entity.id
_entity.type
_entity.pdbx_description
1 polymer ?
#
loop_
_entity_poly.entity_id
_entity_poly.type
_entity_poly.pdbx_seq_one_letter_code
_entity_poly.pdbx_strand_id
1 'polypeptide(L)' 'MEQDLALVALIGNELSRACGVGKEVFGVLEPFNIRMICYGASSHNLCFLVPGADAEKVVQKLHHNLFE' A
#
# COMPACT_ATOMS: atom_id res chain seq x y z
N MET A 1 5.30 -15.48 -16.86
CA MET A 1 4.85 -15.31 -15.46
C MET A 1 5.69 -14.20 -14.87
N GLU A 2 5.06 -13.23 -14.22
CA GLU A 2 5.81 -12.31 -13.37
C GLU A 2 6.16 -13.05 -12.07
N GLN A 3 7.43 -12.94 -11.67
CA GLN A 3 7.97 -13.53 -10.44
C GLN A 3 8.59 -12.40 -9.61
N ASP A 4 8.91 -12.68 -8.35
CA ASP A 4 9.54 -11.72 -7.42
C ASP A 4 8.69 -10.47 -7.13
N LEU A 5 7.37 -10.65 -7.02
CA LEU A 5 6.46 -9.62 -6.53
C LEU A 5 6.01 -9.95 -5.11
N ALA A 6 5.90 -8.91 -4.29
CA ALA A 6 5.32 -8.98 -2.96
C ALA A 6 3.96 -8.29 -2.93
N LEU A 7 2.97 -8.95 -2.31
CA LEU A 7 1.69 -8.36 -1.99
C LEU A 7 1.77 -7.66 -0.63
N VAL A 8 1.51 -6.37 -0.62
CA VAL A 8 1.37 -5.57 0.58
C VAL A 8 -0.11 -5.21 0.74
N ALA A 9 -0.67 -5.46 1.92
CA ALA A 9 -2.06 -5.15 2.22
C ALA A 9 -2.14 -4.29 3.48
N LEU A 10 -2.80 -3.14 3.32
CA LEU A 10 -3.17 -2.24 4.41
C LEU A 10 -4.59 -2.60 4.86
N ILE A 11 -4.71 -3.02 6.13
CA ILE A 11 -6.00 -3.36 6.74
C ILE A 11 -6.39 -2.26 7.72
N GLY A 12 -7.60 -1.75 7.56
CA GLY A 12 -8.13 -0.67 8.40
C GLY A 12 -9.65 -0.58 8.31
N ASN A 13 -10.22 0.47 8.89
CA ASN A 13 -11.64 0.75 8.79
C ASN A 13 -11.84 2.00 7.92
N GLU A 14 -12.91 1.98 7.10
CA GLU A 14 -13.30 3.11 6.27
C GLU A 14 -12.20 3.67 5.35
N LEU A 15 -11.22 2.86 4.92
CA LEU A 15 -10.15 3.26 4.00
C LEU A 15 -10.68 3.86 2.70
N SER A 16 -11.88 3.45 2.26
CA SER A 16 -12.55 4.01 1.08
C SER A 16 -13.30 5.32 1.30
N ARG A 17 -13.64 5.65 2.56
CA ARG A 17 -14.45 6.82 2.95
C ARG A 17 -13.64 7.88 3.69
N ALA A 18 -12.54 7.49 4.31
CA ALA A 18 -11.63 8.37 5.04
C ALA A 18 -10.90 9.27 4.03
N CYS A 19 -11.31 10.54 4.01
CA CYS A 19 -10.68 11.54 3.16
C CYS A 19 -9.23 11.75 3.62
N GLY A 20 -8.25 11.51 2.75
CA GLY A 20 -6.83 11.71 3.05
C GLY A 20 -5.98 10.44 3.07
N VAL A 21 -6.56 9.28 3.39
CA VAL A 21 -5.80 8.01 3.51
C VAL A 21 -5.13 7.63 2.20
N GLY A 22 -5.84 7.79 1.07
CA GLY A 22 -5.24 7.57 -0.24
C GLY A 22 -4.02 8.48 -0.48
N LYS A 23 -4.10 9.75 -0.09
CA LYS A 23 -2.99 10.71 -0.28
C LYS A 23 -1.77 10.35 0.57
N GLU A 24 -1.97 9.95 1.83
CA GLU A 24 -0.88 9.51 2.70
C GLU A 24 -0.22 8.24 2.18
N VAL A 25 -1.02 7.20 1.90
CA VAL A 25 -0.52 5.92 1.41
C VAL A 25 0.18 6.09 0.06
N PHE A 26 -0.45 6.75 -0.92
CA PHE A 26 0.16 6.96 -2.24
C PHE A 26 1.34 7.94 -2.20
N GLY A 27 1.37 8.88 -1.25
CA GLY A 27 2.53 9.75 -1.03
C GLY A 27 3.75 8.98 -0.51
N VAL A 28 3.55 8.05 0.42
CA VAL A 28 4.61 7.15 0.89
C VAL A 28 5.12 6.24 -0.22
N LEU A 29 4.21 5.83 -1.11
CA LEU A 29 4.51 4.92 -2.22
C LEU A 29 5.09 5.62 -3.47
N GLU A 30 5.08 6.96 -3.54
CA GLU A 30 5.60 7.75 -4.67
C GLU A 30 6.99 7.30 -5.19
N PRO A 31 7.99 6.97 -4.35
CA PRO A 31 9.31 6.57 -4.84
C PRO A 31 9.40 5.09 -5.26
N PHE A 32 8.33 4.30 -5.14
CA PHE A 32 8.33 2.86 -5.43
C PHE A 32 7.52 2.51 -6.67
N ASN A 33 7.97 1.48 -7.38
CA ASN A 33 7.22 0.95 -8.51
C ASN A 33 6.05 0.09 -8.02
N ILE A 34 4.84 0.61 -8.16
CA ILE A 34 3.62 -0.17 -7.91
C ILE A 34 3.21 -0.91 -9.18
N ARG A 35 3.15 -2.24 -9.12
CA ARG A 35 2.80 -3.09 -10.25
C ARG A 35 1.29 -3.25 -10.44
N MET A 36 0.55 -3.25 -9.34
CA MET A 36 -0.90 -3.43 -9.30
C MET A 36 -1.46 -2.75 -8.05
N ILE A 37 -2.63 -2.13 -8.18
CA ILE A 37 -3.39 -1.58 -7.05
C ILE A 37 -4.78 -2.20 -7.06
N CYS A 38 -5.20 -2.71 -5.91
CA CYS A 38 -6.52 -3.23 -5.64
C CYS A 38 -7.13 -2.41 -4.51
N TYR A 39 -8.02 -1.48 -4.89
CA TYR A 39 -8.69 -0.56 -3.98
C TYR A 39 -10.16 -0.39 -4.39
N GLY A 40 -11.06 -0.28 -3.40
CA GLY A 40 -12.48 -0.03 -3.64
C GLY A 40 -13.39 -1.27 -3.61
N ALA A 41 -12.84 -2.48 -3.62
CA ALA A 41 -13.63 -3.71 -3.42
C ALA A 41 -14.07 -3.89 -1.95
N SER A 42 -13.29 -3.36 -1.00
CA SER A 42 -13.60 -3.33 0.42
C SER A 42 -13.19 -1.99 0.98
N SER A 43 -14.02 -1.41 1.85
CA SER A 43 -13.63 -0.24 2.66
C SER A 43 -12.61 -0.59 3.75
N HIS A 44 -12.23 -1.86 3.88
CA HIS A 44 -11.34 -2.35 4.94
C HIS A 44 -9.97 -2.78 4.44
N ASN A 45 -9.79 -2.86 3.13
CA ASN A 45 -8.55 -3.39 2.54
C ASN A 45 -8.12 -2.54 1.34
N LEU A 46 -6.86 -2.12 1.38
CA LEU A 46 -6.14 -1.59 0.23
C LEU A 46 -4.92 -2.49 0.04
N CYS A 47 -4.78 -3.12 -1.12
CA CYS A 47 -3.63 -3.95 -1.40
C CYS A 47 -2.98 -3.60 -2.73
N PHE A 48 -1.67 -3.82 -2.81
CA PHE A 48 -0.89 -3.51 -4.00
C PHE A 48 0.34 -4.42 -4.11
N LEU A 49 0.82 -4.58 -5.34
CA LEU A 49 2.00 -5.37 -5.64
C LEU A 49 3.21 -4.46 -5.87
N VAL A 50 4.34 -4.84 -5.29
CA VAL A 50 5.64 -4.19 -5.48
C VAL A 50 6.71 -5.23 -5.80
N PRO A 51 7.85 -4.86 -6.41
CA PRO A 51 9.01 -5.73 -6.47
C PRO A 51 9.40 -6.24 -5.08
N GLY A 52 9.72 -7.53 -4.96
CA GLY A 52 10.08 -8.15 -3.68
C GLY A 52 11.26 -7.46 -2.99
N ALA A 53 12.20 -6.91 -3.77
CA ALA A 53 13.33 -6.12 -3.27
C ALA A 53 12.92 -4.82 -2.57
N ASP A 54 11.74 -4.29 -2.87
CA ASP A 54 11.23 -3.03 -2.29
C ASP A 54 10.23 -3.28 -1.14
N ALA A 55 9.74 -4.52 -0.99
CA ALA A 55 8.67 -4.88 -0.07
C ALA A 55 8.94 -4.42 1.38
N GLU A 56 10.15 -4.71 1.89
CA GLU A 56 10.51 -4.36 3.27
C GLU A 56 10.55 -2.84 3.48
N LYS A 57 11.16 -2.09 2.56
CA LYS A 57 11.24 -0.63 2.62
C LYS A 57 9.85 0.01 2.55
N VAL A 58 8.98 -0.55 1.70
CA VAL A 58 7.60 -0.10 1.55
C VAL A 58 6.84 -0.30 2.86
N VAL A 59 6.93 -1.49 3.47
CA VAL A 59 6.28 -1.78 4.76
C VAL A 59 6.82 -0.87 5.87
N GLN A 60 8.13 -0.68 5.97
CA GLN A 60 8.75 0.20 6.98
C GLN A 60 8.26 1.64 6.84
N LYS A 61 8.27 2.20 5.62
CA LYS A 61 7.81 3.58 5.41
C LYS A 61 6.31 3.74 5.66
N LEU A 62 5.49 2.76 5.28
CA LEU A 62 4.06 2.80 5.57
C LEU A 62 3.79 2.72 7.06
N HIS A 63 4.50 1.83 7.77
CA HIS A 63 4.38 1.72 9.21
C HIS A 63 4.74 3.04 9.91
N HIS A 64 5.88 3.61 9.55
CA HIS A 64 6.36 4.87 10.12
C HIS A 64 5.41 6.04 9.87
N ASN A 65 4.84 6.18 8.67
CA ASN A 65 3.96 7.34 8.38
C ASN A 65 2.53 7.17 8.92
N LEU A 66 2.08 5.95 9.20
CA LEU A 66 0.70 5.69 9.63
C LEU A 66 0.56 5.43 11.14
N PHE A 67 1.61 4.94 11.80
CA PHE A 67 1.54 4.46 13.19
C PHE A 67 2.59 5.05 14.14
N GLU A 68 3.59 5.78 13.63
CA GLU A 68 4.61 6.49 14.43
C GLU A 68 4.48 8.00 14.27
#